data_AF-A0A920HKX8-F1
#
_entry.id   AF-A0A920HKX8-F1
#
_cell.length_a   1.000
_cell.length_b   1.000
_cell.length_c   1.000
_cell.angle_alpha   90.00
_cell.angle_beta   90.00
_cell.angle_gamma   90.00
#
_symmetry.space_group_name_H-M   'P 1'
#
loop_
_entity.id
_entity.type
_entity.pdbx_description
1 polymer ?
#
loop_
_entity_poly.entity_id
_entity_poly.type
_entity_poly.pdbx_seq_one_letter_code
_entity_poly.pdbx_strand_id
1 'polypeptide(L)'
;MYTLVPKELYDKDEKKTYLKYNTKVNDSDYISADEINELNIKNVYIPYVNVNNLLVDKFRNINYFHFNSALLKRFSMQKELKLFCSCQHK
;
A
#
# COMPACT_ATOMS: atom_id res chain seq x y z
N MET A 1 -2.15 -5.22 5.83
CA MET A 1 -1.27 -4.50 6.78
C MET A 1 -0.36 -3.59 5.99
N TYR A 2 -0.15 -2.35 6.41
CA TYR A 2 0.50 -1.34 5.57
C TYR A 2 1.24 -0.27 6.39
N THR A 3 2.06 0.54 5.73
CA THR A 3 2.79 1.68 6.29
C THR A 3 2.96 2.74 5.23
N LEU A 4 2.71 4.00 5.60
CA LEU A 4 2.94 5.14 4.72
C LEU A 4 4.34 5.69 4.97
N VAL A 5 5.12 5.86 3.91
CA VAL A 5 6.50 6.32 3.95
C VAL A 5 6.63 7.53 3.00
N PRO A 6 7.15 8.68 3.45
CA PRO A 6 7.49 9.78 2.55
C PRO A 6 8.42 9.32 1.43
N LYS A 7 8.18 9.74 0.19
CA LYS A 7 8.95 9.31 -0.98
C LYS A 7 10.44 9.62 -0.84
N GLU A 8 10.79 10.71 -0.19
CA GLU A 8 12.17 11.13 0.09
C GLU A 8 12.91 10.19 1.06
N LEU A 9 12.18 9.49 1.92
CA LEU A 9 12.71 8.57 2.93
C LEU A 9 12.58 7.10 2.51
N TYR A 10 12.07 6.85 1.30
CA TYR A 10 11.82 5.51 0.80
C TYR A 10 13.06 4.91 0.16
N ASP A 11 13.47 3.77 0.69
CA ASP A 11 14.48 2.89 0.12
C ASP A 11 13.83 1.54 -0.24
N LYS A 12 14.08 1.06 -1.45
CA LYS A 12 13.52 -0.21 -1.94
C LYS A 12 14.08 -1.41 -1.16
N ASP A 13 15.30 -1.28 -0.60
CA ASP A 13 16.01 -2.37 0.06
C ASP A 13 15.59 -2.46 1.55
N GLU A 14 15.00 -1.39 2.10
CA GLU A 14 14.52 -1.31 3.50
C GLU A 14 13.01 -1.55 3.65
N LYS A 15 12.32 -2.12 2.65
CA LYS A 15 10.85 -2.34 2.68
C LYS A 15 10.36 -3.06 3.94
N LYS A 16 11.13 -4.06 4.40
CA LYS A 16 10.81 -4.83 5.60
C LYS A 16 10.91 -3.99 6.87
N THR A 17 11.88 -3.09 6.91
CA THR A 17 12.10 -2.17 8.04
C THR A 17 10.91 -1.24 8.25
N TYR A 18 10.24 -0.80 7.20
CA TYR A 18 9.06 0.06 7.35
C TYR A 18 7.87 -0.68 7.98
N LEU A 19 7.72 -1.98 7.72
CA LEU A 19 6.60 -2.76 8.23
C LEU A 19 6.83 -3.37 9.61
N LYS A 20 8.10 -3.59 10.02
CA LYS A 20 8.46 -4.32 11.25
C LYS A 20 7.86 -3.74 12.54
N TYR A 21 7.60 -2.43 12.57
CA TYR A 21 7.04 -1.76 13.74
C TYR A 21 5.52 -1.81 13.79
N ASN A 22 4.87 -1.98 12.64
CA ASN A 22 3.43 -2.05 12.55
C ASN A 22 2.95 -3.50 12.67
N THR A 23 3.73 -4.48 12.19
CA THR A 23 3.33 -5.89 12.17
C THR A 23 4.49 -6.85 12.25
N LYS A 24 4.17 -8.11 12.57
CA LYS A 24 5.13 -9.21 12.48
C LYS A 24 5.35 -9.54 11.01
N VAL A 25 6.58 -9.35 10.54
CA VAL A 25 7.00 -9.64 9.16
C VAL A 25 7.94 -10.83 9.17
N ASN A 26 7.61 -11.87 8.42
CA ASN A 26 8.45 -13.06 8.24
C ASN A 26 9.43 -12.87 7.08
N ASP A 27 10.47 -13.71 6.99
CA ASP A 27 11.43 -13.68 5.88
C ASP A 27 10.80 -14.09 4.53
N SER A 28 9.77 -14.92 4.57
CA SER A 28 9.03 -15.39 3.39
C SER A 28 7.99 -14.40 2.86
N ASP A 29 7.72 -13.31 3.58
CA ASP A 29 6.65 -12.38 3.20
C ASP A 29 7.08 -11.54 2.00
N TYR A 30 6.30 -11.60 0.93
CA TYR A 30 6.47 -10.71 -0.21
C TYR A 30 5.96 -9.31 0.17
N ILE A 31 6.76 -8.27 -0.07
CA ILE A 31 6.43 -6.88 0.27
C ILE A 31 6.34 -6.05 -1.00
N SER A 32 5.18 -5.40 -1.20
CA SER A 32 4.93 -4.48 -2.29
C SER A 32 4.89 -3.04 -1.81
N ALA A 33 5.05 -2.09 -2.73
CA ALA A 33 4.91 -0.67 -2.44
C ALA A 33 4.17 0.04 -3.58
N ASP A 34 3.07 0.70 -3.25
CA ASP A 34 2.34 1.56 -4.17
C ASP A 34 2.86 2.99 -4.08
N GLU A 35 2.95 3.67 -5.21
CA GLU A 35 3.29 5.09 -5.27
C GLU A 35 2.03 5.96 -5.36
N ILE A 36 1.99 7.00 -4.51
CA ILE A 36 0.94 8.03 -4.47
C ILE A 36 1.63 9.37 -4.73
N ASN A 37 1.73 9.73 -6.00
CA ASN A 37 2.49 10.89 -6.47
C ASN A 37 1.91 12.21 -5.94
N GLU A 38 0.59 12.28 -5.81
CA GLU A 38 -0.15 13.48 -5.40
C GLU A 38 0.21 13.91 -3.98
N LEU A 39 0.66 12.96 -3.14
CA LEU A 39 1.05 13.18 -1.75
C LEU A 39 2.56 12.99 -1.52
N ASN A 40 3.34 12.67 -2.56
CA ASN A 40 4.77 12.30 -2.43
C ASN A 40 5.02 11.23 -1.35
N ILE A 41 4.18 10.20 -1.30
CA ILE A 41 4.33 9.07 -0.37
C ILE A 41 4.31 7.74 -1.11
N LYS A 42 4.89 6.72 -0.47
CA LYS A 42 4.72 5.32 -0.82
C LYS A 42 3.95 4.59 0.26
N ASN A 43 2.98 3.79 -0.16
CA ASN A 43 2.28 2.87 0.73
C ASN A 43 2.95 1.50 0.62
N VAL A 44 3.67 1.08 1.65
CA VAL A 44 4.37 -0.20 1.75
C VAL A 44 3.48 -1.21 2.46
N TYR A 45 3.28 -2.40 1.90
CA TYR A 45 2.32 -3.38 2.42
C TYR A 45 2.64 -4.82 2.01
N ILE A 46 2.01 -5.76 2.72
CA ILE A 46 2.05 -7.19 2.37
C ILE A 46 0.78 -7.51 1.55
N PRO A 47 0.88 -7.80 0.25
CA PRO A 47 -0.27 -8.19 -0.58
C PRO A 47 -0.71 -9.63 -0.32
N TYR A 48 -1.96 -9.92 -0.67
CA TYR A 48 -2.46 -11.29 -0.77
C TYR A 48 -1.97 -11.94 -2.07
N VAL A 49 -0.71 -12.40 -2.08
CA VAL A 49 -0.02 -12.92 -3.28
C VAL A 49 -0.83 -13.99 -4.00
N ASN A 50 -1.41 -14.96 -3.27
CA ASN A 50 -2.19 -16.04 -3.88
C ASN A 50 -3.42 -15.53 -4.63
N VAL A 51 -4.14 -14.56 -4.06
CA VAL A 51 -5.33 -13.97 -4.70
C VAL A 51 -4.92 -13.11 -5.88
N ASN A 52 -3.88 -12.29 -5.73
CA ASN A 52 -3.39 -11.44 -6.80
C ASN A 52 -2.91 -12.26 -8.00
N ASN A 53 -2.15 -13.33 -7.77
CA ASN A 53 -1.67 -14.21 -8.83
C ASN A 53 -2.83 -14.88 -9.58
N LEU A 54 -3.85 -15.37 -8.86
CA LEU A 54 -5.07 -15.93 -9.48
C LEU A 54 -5.74 -14.92 -10.42
N LEU A 55 -5.81 -13.65 -10.02
CA LEU A 55 -6.43 -12.59 -10.82
C LEU A 55 -5.54 -12.23 -12.02
N VAL A 56 -4.22 -12.18 -11.84
CA VAL A 56 -3.26 -11.94 -12.93
C VAL A 56 -3.36 -13.06 -13.97
N ASP A 57 -3.44 -14.32 -13.57
CA ASP A 57 -3.58 -15.45 -14.51
C ASP A 57 -4.87 -15.39 -15.32
N LYS A 58 -5.98 -14.96 -14.68
CA LYS A 58 -7.29 -14.87 -15.33
C LYS A 58 -7.42 -13.68 -16.28
N PHE A 59 -6.92 -12.51 -15.88
CA PHE A 59 -7.16 -11.26 -16.59
C PHE A 59 -5.93 -10.75 -17.35
N ARG A 60 -4.77 -11.40 -17.19
CA ARG A 60 -3.44 -11.16 -17.79
C ARG A 60 -2.82 -9.80 -17.51
N ASN A 61 -3.57 -8.71 -17.70
CA ASN A 61 -3.07 -7.35 -17.60
C ASN A 61 -3.88 -6.56 -16.57
N ILE A 62 -3.65 -6.88 -15.29
CA ILE A 62 -4.23 -6.12 -14.18
C ILE A 62 -3.13 -5.56 -13.29
N ASN A 63 -3.38 -4.36 -12.77
CA ASN A 63 -2.60 -3.79 -11.70
C ASN A 63 -3.36 -3.96 -10.39
N TYR A 64 -2.69 -4.42 -9.36
CA TYR A 64 -3.23 -4.48 -8.01
C TYR A 64 -2.62 -3.38 -7.17
N PHE A 65 -3.43 -2.83 -6.26
CA PHE A 65 -3.02 -1.79 -5.33
C PHE A 65 -3.64 -2.09 -3.96
N HIS A 66 -3.00 -1.63 -2.90
CA HIS A 66 -3.60 -1.65 -1.58
C HIS A 66 -4.80 -0.69 -1.52
N PHE A 67 -5.86 -1.10 -0.83
CA PHE A 67 -7.11 -0.32 -0.68
C PHE A 67 -6.85 1.15 -0.28
N ASN A 68 -5.99 1.38 0.71
CA ASN A 68 -5.64 2.72 1.16
C ASN A 68 -4.94 3.56 0.10
N SER A 69 -4.18 2.97 -0.81
CA SER A 69 -3.55 3.70 -1.91
C SER A 69 -4.60 4.32 -2.83
N ALA A 70 -5.64 3.54 -3.17
CA ALA A 70 -6.75 4.02 -3.98
C ALA A 70 -7.56 5.10 -3.23
N LEU A 71 -7.78 4.92 -1.93
CA LEU A 71 -8.52 5.87 -1.10
C LEU A 71 -7.79 7.22 -0.97
N LEU A 72 -6.49 7.18 -0.66
CA LEU A 72 -5.65 8.38 -0.53
C LEU A 72 -5.54 9.15 -1.84
N LYS A 73 -5.40 8.47 -2.98
CA LYS A 73 -5.44 9.11 -4.31
C LYS A 73 -6.75 9.85 -4.54
N ARG A 74 -7.88 9.26 -4.15
CA ARG A 74 -9.19 9.91 -4.28
C ARG A 74 -9.32 11.15 -3.38
N PHE A 75 -8.87 11.06 -2.13
CA PHE A 75 -8.98 12.16 -1.18
C PHE A 75 -7.98 13.28 -1.42
N SER A 76 -6.82 12.98 -2.01
CA SER A 76 -5.82 13.97 -2.39
C SER A 76 -6.36 15.04 -3.37
N MET A 77 -7.47 14.77 -4.06
CA MET A 77 -8.12 15.75 -4.93
C MET A 77 -8.91 16.84 -4.17
N GLN A 78 -9.12 16.68 -2.85
CA GLN A 78 -9.80 17.68 -2.04
C GLN A 78 -8.82 18.73 -1.52
N LYS A 79 -9.17 20.02 -1.68
CA LYS A 79 -8.29 21.16 -1.31
C LYS A 79 -8.37 21.57 0.16
N GLU A 80 -9.32 21.01 0.91
CA GLU A 80 -9.54 21.35 2.31
C GLU A 80 -8.96 20.28 3.22
N LEU A 81 -8.35 20.70 4.33
CA LEU A 81 -7.88 19.79 5.37
C LEU A 81 -9.08 19.09 6.01
N LYS A 82 -9.25 17.81 5.71
CA LYS A 82 -10.36 16.98 6.19
C LYS A 82 -9.83 15.68 6.78
N LEU A 83 -10.47 15.25 7.87
CA LEU A 83 -10.24 13.94 8.46
C LEU A 83 -11.19 12.93 7.80
N PHE A 84 -10.62 11.86 7.24
CA PHE A 84 -11.39 10.76 6.65
C PHE A 84 -11.19 9.50 7.48
N CYS A 85 -12.27 8.76 7.72
CA CYS A 85 -12.25 7.46 8.39
C CYS A 85 -13.00 6.43 7.55
N SER A 86 -12.40 5.27 7.31
CA SER A 86 -13.07 4.12 6.70
C SER A 86 -13.41 3.10 7.77
N CYS A 87 -14.69 2.92 8.07
CA CYS A 87 -15.15 1.87 8.98
C CYS A 87 -15.23 0.53 8.21
N GLN A 88 -14.44 -0.44 8.63
CA GLN A 88 -14.55 -1.82 8.15
C GLN A 88 -15.17 -2.67 9.26
N HIS A 89 -16.26 -3.38 8.94
CA HIS A 89 -16.79 -4.40 9.84
C HIS A 89 -15.83 -5.58 9.86
N LYS A 90 -15.55 -6.09 11.07
CA LYS A 90 -14.65 -7.21 11.30
C LYS A 90 -15.42 -8.53 11.30
#